data_AF-A0A074WFL8-F1
#
_entry.id   AF-A0A074WFL8-F1
#
_cell.length_a   1.000
_cell.length_b   1.000
_cell.length_c   1.000
_cell.angle_alpha   90.00
_cell.angle_beta   90.00
_cell.angle_gamma   90.00
#
_symmetry.space_group_name_H-M   'P 1'
#
loop_
_entity.id
_entity.type
_entity.pdbx_description
1 polymer ?
#
loop_
_entity_poly.entity_id
_entity_poly.type
_entity_poly.pdbx_seq_one_letter_code
_entity_poly.pdbx_strand_id
1 'polypeptide(L)'
;MLKAANGAITKEFYAKMQAKPDILRVFLAQRRAAQKQKYQTVTKFRTARIRIAKDWYQAHKQDDSYRRRCNMYLWCFHPTFRRPWIDHLPWPTHRPLAYRQKVAHCCAECGTRHSGLKSWWQSVKDPDSFLCHKHYTDRGWSECMPKGYEHVRTFKGLNARYKELNQE
;
A
#
# COMPACT_ATOMS: atom_id res chain seq x y z
N MET A 1 -2.86 -3.99 34.18
CA MET A 1 -2.21 -3.69 32.88
C MET A 1 -1.37 -4.88 32.45
N LEU A 2 -1.70 -5.55 31.34
CA LEU A 2 -0.91 -6.68 30.84
C LEU A 2 0.39 -6.16 30.20
N LYS A 3 1.48 -6.16 30.96
CA LYS A 3 2.83 -5.91 30.42
C LYS A 3 3.32 -7.20 29.78
N ALA A 4 3.74 -7.13 28.52
CA ALA A 4 4.52 -8.20 27.92
C ALA A 4 5.90 -8.20 28.58
N ALA A 5 6.18 -9.21 29.40
CA ALA A 5 7.53 -9.53 29.82
C ALA A 5 8.39 -9.80 28.56
N ASN A 6 9.69 -9.54 28.67
CA ASN A 6 10.74 -9.46 27.64
C ASN A 6 10.94 -10.67 26.67
N GLY A 7 9.89 -11.36 26.22
CA GLY A 7 9.96 -12.48 25.28
C GLY A 7 9.10 -12.23 24.05
N ALA A 8 9.50 -12.80 22.92
CA ALA A 8 8.77 -12.71 21.65
C ALA A 8 7.26 -12.93 21.86
N ILE A 9 6.44 -12.04 21.30
CA ILE A 9 4.98 -12.16 21.39
C ILE A 9 4.57 -13.48 20.73
N THR A 10 3.98 -14.39 21.50
CA THR A 10 3.56 -15.70 21.00
C THR A 10 2.33 -15.56 20.10
N LYS A 11 2.14 -16.53 19.18
CA LYS A 11 0.96 -16.59 18.31
C LYS A 11 -0.34 -16.64 19.11
N GLU A 12 -0.33 -17.36 20.23
CA GLU A 12 -1.45 -17.49 21.17
C GLU A 12 -1.81 -16.15 21.83
N PHE A 13 -0.82 -15.33 22.18
CA PHE A 13 -1.06 -14.00 22.71
C PHE A 13 -1.76 -13.11 21.67
N TYR A 14 -1.34 -13.18 20.40
CA TYR A 14 -2.02 -12.46 19.32
C TYR A 14 -3.45 -12.95 19.11
N ALA A 15 -3.71 -14.26 19.14
CA ALA A 15 -5.06 -14.82 19.03
C ALA A 15 -5.98 -14.31 20.16
N LYS A 16 -5.49 -14.32 21.40
CA LYS A 16 -6.21 -13.75 22.57
C LYS A 16 -6.48 -12.25 22.43
N MET A 17 -5.57 -11.50 21.82
CA MET A 17 -5.78 -10.07 21.54
C MET A 17 -6.75 -9.82 20.38
N GLN A 18 -6.77 -10.67 19.34
CA GLN A 18 -7.73 -10.55 18.24
C GLN A 18 -9.18 -10.65 18.71
N ALA A 19 -9.45 -11.45 19.74
CA ALA A 19 -10.77 -11.51 20.40
C ALA A 19 -11.18 -10.19 21.10
N LYS A 20 -10.26 -9.23 21.27
CA LYS A 20 -10.51 -7.93 21.92
C LYS A 20 -9.98 -6.78 21.04
N PRO A 21 -10.74 -6.37 20.01
CA PRO A 21 -10.24 -5.49 18.94
C PRO A 21 -9.74 -4.12 19.44
N ASP A 22 -10.39 -3.55 20.47
CA ASP A 22 -9.94 -2.27 21.04
C ASP A 22 -8.58 -2.37 21.75
N ILE A 23 -8.36 -3.45 22.50
CA ILE A 23 -7.09 -3.70 23.19
C ILE A 23 -5.99 -3.96 22.16
N LEU A 24 -6.27 -4.77 21.13
CA LEU A 24 -5.33 -5.02 20.04
C LEU A 24 -4.96 -3.72 19.32
N ARG A 25 -5.92 -2.83 19.07
CA ARG A 25 -5.67 -1.54 18.42
C ARG A 25 -4.70 -0.67 19.23
N VAL A 26 -4.92 -0.54 20.53
CA VAL A 26 -4.03 0.22 21.44
C VAL A 26 -2.64 -0.39 21.49
N PHE A 27 -2.55 -1.72 21.65
CA PHE A 27 -1.29 -2.44 21.69
C PHE A 27 -0.46 -2.25 20.40
N LEU A 28 -1.08 -2.41 19.23
CA LEU A 28 -0.42 -2.19 17.94
C LEU A 28 0.00 -0.74 17.75
N ALA A 29 -0.77 0.23 18.26
CA ALA A 29 -0.40 1.64 18.24
C ALA A 29 0.85 1.92 19.09
N GLN A 30 0.89 1.45 20.33
CA GLN A 30 2.04 1.59 21.23
C GLN A 30 3.31 0.95 20.64
N ARG A 31 3.19 -0.27 20.11
CA ARG A 31 4.31 -0.96 19.45
C ARG A 31 4.85 -0.20 18.24
N ARG A 32 3.97 0.37 17.42
CA ARG A 32 4.38 1.23 16.28
C ARG A 32 5.09 2.50 16.75
N ALA A 33 4.60 3.14 17.83
CA ALA A 33 5.22 4.32 18.41
C ALA A 33 6.63 4.02 18.93
N ALA A 34 6.80 2.93 19.69
CA ALA A 34 8.10 2.48 20.20
C ALA A 34 9.08 2.17 19.07
N GLN A 35 8.63 1.48 18.00
CA GLN A 35 9.48 1.24 16.82
C GLN A 35 9.88 2.53 16.10
N LYS A 36 8.94 3.48 15.95
CA LYS A 36 9.22 4.78 15.35
C LYS A 36 10.27 5.55 16.15
N GLN A 37 10.11 5.59 17.48
CA GLN A 37 11.09 6.22 18.37
C GLN A 37 12.47 5.58 18.21
N LYS A 38 12.55 4.24 18.24
CA LYS A 38 13.81 3.51 18.05
C LYS A 38 14.47 3.81 16.70
N TYR A 39 13.69 3.94 15.63
CA TYR A 39 14.20 4.34 14.33
C TYR A 39 14.79 5.75 14.30
N GLN A 40 14.22 6.67 15.08
CA GLN A 40 14.68 8.05 15.17
C GLN A 40 15.91 8.20 16.07
N THR A 41 15.96 7.48 17.19
CA THR A 41 16.98 7.68 18.25
C THR A 41 18.18 6.75 18.14
N VAL A 42 18.02 5.54 17.58
CA VAL A 42 19.09 4.52 17.56
C VAL A 42 19.68 4.40 16.16
N THR A 43 20.83 5.05 15.94
CA THR A 43 21.52 5.07 14.63
C THR A 43 21.79 3.67 14.07
N LYS A 44 22.33 2.74 14.88
CA LYS A 44 22.60 1.36 14.44
C LYS A 44 21.34 0.63 13.97
N PHE A 45 20.20 0.89 14.61
CA PHE A 45 18.92 0.30 14.21
C PHE A 45 18.44 0.89 12.88
N ARG A 46 18.55 2.22 12.72
CA ARG A 46 18.21 2.92 11.46
C ARG A 46 19.07 2.43 10.29
N THR A 47 20.39 2.37 10.46
CA THR A 47 21.31 1.93 9.39
C THR A 47 21.06 0.48 8.99
N ALA A 48 20.84 -0.43 9.96
CA ALA A 48 20.48 -1.82 9.66
C ALA A 48 19.16 -1.91 8.85
N ARG A 49 18.15 -1.11 9.20
CA ARG A 49 16.87 -1.07 8.46
C ARG A 49 17.03 -0.54 7.03
N ILE A 50 17.86 0.49 6.84
CA ILE A 50 18.19 1.02 5.51
C ILE A 50 18.91 -0.04 4.67
N ARG A 51 19.88 -0.76 5.26
CA ARG A 51 20.60 -1.84 4.59
C ARG A 51 19.64 -2.94 4.13
N ILE A 52 18.81 -3.47 5.04
CA ILE A 52 17.80 -4.49 4.70
C ILE A 52 16.89 -4.03 3.56
N ALA A 53 16.44 -2.77 3.58
CA ALA A 53 15.61 -2.23 2.50
C ALA A 53 16.36 -2.14 1.16
N LYS A 54 17.64 -1.75 1.18
CA LYS A 54 18.50 -1.72 -0.02
C LYS A 54 18.73 -3.12 -0.57
N ASP A 55 19.08 -4.09 0.29
CA ASP A 55 19.34 -5.48 -0.12
C ASP A 55 18.09 -6.08 -0.76
N TRP A 56 16.93 -5.87 -0.12
CA TRP A 56 15.65 -6.31 -0.64
C TRP A 56 15.31 -5.65 -1.98
N TYR A 57 15.54 -4.33 -2.13
CA TYR A 57 15.39 -3.66 -3.42
C TYR A 57 16.31 -4.25 -4.49
N GLN A 58 17.58 -4.50 -4.19
CA GLN A 58 18.52 -5.06 -5.17
C GLN A 58 18.10 -6.46 -5.64
N ALA A 59 17.58 -7.28 -4.72
CA ALA A 59 17.07 -8.61 -5.03
C ALA A 59 15.80 -8.59 -5.91
N HIS A 60 14.95 -7.57 -5.78
CA HIS A 60 13.65 -7.53 -6.46
C HIS A 60 13.56 -6.48 -7.58
N LYS A 61 14.60 -5.67 -7.84
CA LYS A 61 14.55 -4.57 -8.82
C LYS A 61 14.20 -5.01 -10.25
N GLN A 62 14.41 -6.28 -10.58
CA GLN A 62 14.07 -6.87 -11.88
C GLN A 62 12.72 -7.60 -11.90
N ASP A 63 12.13 -7.87 -10.73
CA ASP A 63 10.81 -8.49 -10.63
C ASP A 63 9.71 -7.52 -11.11
N ASP A 64 9.01 -7.92 -12.17
CA ASP A 64 7.94 -7.14 -12.77
C ASP A 64 6.77 -6.90 -11.80
N SER A 65 6.43 -7.89 -10.95
CA SER A 65 5.36 -7.76 -9.95
C SER A 65 5.73 -6.69 -8.92
N TYR A 66 6.97 -6.72 -8.44
CA TYR A 66 7.49 -5.70 -7.54
C TYR A 66 7.48 -4.31 -8.19
N ARG A 67 8.01 -4.19 -9.40
CA ARG A 67 8.06 -2.92 -10.14
C ARG A 67 6.67 -2.35 -10.39
N ARG A 68 5.72 -3.20 -10.80
CA ARG A 68 4.31 -2.83 -11.01
C ARG A 68 3.71 -2.26 -9.74
N ARG A 69 3.86 -2.94 -8.61
CA ARG A 69 3.37 -2.46 -7.31
C ARG A 69 3.97 -1.10 -6.95
N CYS A 70 5.28 -0.95 -7.05
CA CYS A 70 5.94 0.33 -6.76
C CYS A 70 5.48 1.46 -7.68
N ASN A 71 5.41 1.20 -8.99
CA ASN A 71 4.99 2.18 -9.99
C ASN A 71 3.53 2.60 -9.77
N MET A 72 2.62 1.65 -9.60
CA MET A 72 1.21 1.94 -9.36
C MET A 72 1.03 2.77 -8.08
N TYR A 73 1.78 2.48 -7.02
CA TYR A 73 1.77 3.32 -5.82
C TYR A 73 2.25 4.73 -6.10
N LEU A 74 3.38 4.85 -6.80
CA LEU A 74 3.99 6.13 -7.13
C LEU A 74 3.01 7.01 -7.92
N TRP A 75 2.36 6.45 -8.94
CA TRP A 75 1.51 7.21 -9.84
C TRP A 75 0.18 7.59 -9.18
N CYS A 76 -0.42 6.68 -8.42
CA CYS A 76 -1.80 6.87 -7.96
C CYS A 76 -1.91 7.44 -6.55
N PHE A 77 -0.90 7.28 -5.71
CA PHE A 77 -1.00 7.59 -4.27
C PHE A 77 0.15 8.42 -3.71
N HIS A 78 1.31 8.48 -4.38
CA HIS A 78 2.42 9.27 -3.86
C HIS A 78 2.16 10.77 -4.01
N PRO A 79 2.19 11.58 -2.93
CA PRO A 79 1.80 12.99 -2.96
C PRO A 79 2.54 13.83 -4.01
N THR A 80 3.82 13.56 -4.23
CA THR A 80 4.67 14.31 -5.18
C THR A 80 4.39 13.96 -6.65
N PHE A 81 4.04 12.71 -6.95
CA PHE A 81 3.95 12.21 -8.33
C PHE A 81 2.52 12.12 -8.83
N ARG A 82 1.55 11.93 -7.93
CA ARG A 82 0.14 11.87 -8.28
C ARG A 82 -0.29 13.15 -8.99
N ARG A 83 -0.99 12.98 -10.12
CA ARG A 83 -1.60 14.06 -10.89
C ARG A 83 -3.13 13.95 -10.80
N PRO A 84 -3.87 15.07 -10.77
CA PRO A 84 -5.33 15.04 -10.67
C PRO A 84 -6.01 14.21 -11.77
N TRP A 85 -5.52 14.28 -13.01
CA TRP A 85 -6.10 13.55 -14.14
C TRP A 85 -6.01 12.01 -14.02
N ILE A 86 -5.13 11.48 -13.16
CA ILE A 86 -5.02 10.03 -12.93
C ILE A 86 -6.31 9.46 -12.34
N ASP A 87 -7.02 10.25 -11.55
CA ASP A 87 -8.27 9.84 -10.91
C ASP A 87 -9.42 9.65 -11.92
N HIS A 88 -9.30 10.27 -13.08
CA HIS A 88 -10.30 10.28 -14.15
C HIS A 88 -9.96 9.35 -15.32
N LEU A 89 -8.84 8.61 -15.24
CA LEU A 89 -8.50 7.65 -16.28
C LEU A 89 -9.52 6.49 -16.34
N PRO A 90 -9.70 5.85 -17.50
CA PRO A 90 -10.65 4.76 -17.68
C PRO A 90 -10.15 3.46 -17.03
N TRP A 91 -10.20 3.39 -15.70
CA TRP A 91 -9.81 2.23 -14.92
C TRP A 91 -10.75 1.04 -15.18
N PRO A 92 -10.23 -0.17 -15.46
CA PRO A 92 -11.07 -1.30 -15.91
C PRO A 92 -11.88 -1.94 -14.78
N THR A 93 -11.29 -2.10 -13.60
CA THR A 93 -11.92 -2.83 -12.49
C THR A 93 -12.05 -2.00 -11.22
N HIS A 94 -11.01 -1.26 -10.84
CA HIS A 94 -11.01 -0.43 -9.64
C HIS A 94 -10.30 0.90 -9.90
N ARG A 95 -10.84 1.97 -9.33
CA ARG A 95 -10.22 3.30 -9.35
C ARG A 95 -9.39 3.54 -8.08
N PRO A 96 -8.31 4.33 -8.16
CA PRO A 96 -7.49 4.65 -7.00
C PRO A 96 -8.23 5.65 -6.10
N LEU A 97 -8.24 5.39 -4.79
CA LEU A 97 -8.83 6.26 -3.79
C LEU A 97 -7.80 6.60 -2.69
N ALA A 98 -7.44 7.89 -2.62
CA ALA A 98 -6.45 8.41 -1.69
C ALA A 98 -7.13 9.21 -0.56
N TYR A 99 -6.90 8.81 0.69
CA TYR A 99 -7.42 9.49 1.87
C TYR A 99 -6.31 10.25 2.60
N ARG A 100 -6.66 11.44 3.14
CA ARG A 100 -5.76 12.22 4.00
C ARG A 100 -5.43 11.47 5.30
N GLN A 101 -6.46 10.88 5.89
CA GLN A 101 -6.39 10.05 7.09
C GLN A 101 -6.56 8.57 6.75
N LYS A 102 -6.19 7.70 7.69
CA LYS A 102 -6.36 6.25 7.49
C LYS A 102 -7.84 5.90 7.58
N VAL A 103 -8.38 5.26 6.54
CA VAL A 103 -9.77 4.80 6.48
C VAL A 103 -9.79 3.27 6.43
N ALA A 104 -10.68 2.67 7.23
CA ALA A 104 -10.78 1.22 7.38
C ALA A 104 -11.82 0.64 6.42
N HIS A 105 -11.32 0.05 5.33
CA HIS A 105 -12.11 -0.81 4.44
C HIS A 105 -11.72 -2.28 4.64
N CYS A 106 -12.56 -3.19 4.13
CA CYS A 106 -12.24 -4.60 4.04
C CYS A 106 -11.74 -4.90 2.63
N CYS A 107 -10.57 -5.52 2.49
CA CYS A 107 -10.12 -5.99 1.18
C CYS A 107 -10.93 -7.22 0.77
N ALA A 108 -11.62 -7.19 -0.36
CA ALA A 108 -12.47 -8.27 -0.85
C ALA A 108 -11.73 -9.61 -0.99
N GLU A 109 -10.42 -9.59 -1.30
CA GLU A 109 -9.65 -10.84 -1.47
C GLU A 109 -9.03 -11.41 -0.20
N CYS A 110 -8.43 -10.59 0.66
CA CYS A 110 -7.75 -11.10 1.86
C CYS A 110 -8.54 -10.95 3.16
N GLY A 111 -9.78 -10.42 3.08
CA GLY A 111 -10.66 -10.17 4.23
C GLY A 111 -10.07 -9.26 5.30
N THR A 112 -8.88 -8.69 5.05
CA THR A 112 -8.11 -8.04 6.10
C THR A 112 -8.63 -6.63 6.28
N ARG A 113 -9.25 -6.40 7.44
CA ARG A 113 -9.54 -5.06 7.93
C ARG A 113 -8.24 -4.46 8.45
N HIS A 114 -7.47 -3.87 7.54
CA HIS A 114 -6.29 -3.10 7.92
C HIS A 114 -6.72 -2.05 8.97
N SER A 115 -5.83 -1.64 9.87
CA SER A 115 -6.09 -0.60 10.89
C SER A 115 -6.23 0.81 10.27
N GLY A 116 -6.96 0.89 9.16
CA GLY A 116 -7.01 1.90 8.14
C GLY A 116 -5.78 1.94 7.23
N LEU A 117 -6.02 2.06 5.91
CA LEU A 117 -5.02 2.47 4.92
C LEU A 117 -5.36 3.86 4.40
N LYS A 118 -4.35 4.54 3.86
CA LYS A 118 -4.55 5.82 3.15
C LYS A 118 -4.80 5.64 1.66
N SER A 119 -4.49 4.46 1.12
CA SER A 119 -4.63 4.13 -0.29
C SER A 119 -5.47 2.87 -0.43
N TRP A 120 -6.51 2.97 -1.24
CA TRP A 120 -7.43 1.89 -1.56
C TRP A 120 -7.73 1.88 -3.05
N TRP A 121 -8.19 0.74 -3.54
CA TRP A 121 -8.73 0.59 -4.88
C TRP A 121 -10.21 0.26 -4.74
N GLN A 122 -11.09 1.15 -5.18
CA GLN A 122 -12.54 0.98 -5.09
C GLN A 122 -13.07 0.42 -6.42
N SER A 123 -13.92 -0.60 -6.36
CA SER A 123 -14.50 -1.20 -7.56
C SER A 123 -15.33 -0.16 -8.33
N VAL A 124 -15.24 -0.21 -9.66
CA VAL A 124 -16.03 0.66 -10.54
C VAL A 124 -17.47 0.17 -10.70
N LYS A 125 -17.74 -1.11 -10.37
CA LYS A 125 -19.07 -1.73 -10.47
C LYS A 125 -19.81 -1.76 -9.14
N ASP A 126 -19.09 -1.93 -8.04
CA ASP A 126 -19.62 -2.05 -6.69
C ASP A 126 -18.89 -1.08 -5.76
N PRO A 127 -19.51 0.07 -5.40
CA PRO A 127 -18.88 1.09 -4.57
C PRO A 127 -18.44 0.61 -3.18
N ASP A 128 -19.02 -0.46 -2.64
CA ASP A 128 -18.69 -1.00 -1.32
C ASP A 128 -17.58 -2.05 -1.35
N SER A 129 -17.13 -2.43 -2.55
CA SER A 129 -16.04 -3.37 -2.74
C SER A 129 -14.69 -2.68 -2.90
N PHE A 130 -13.74 -3.05 -2.03
CA PHE A 130 -12.40 -2.48 -2.00
C PHE A 130 -11.32 -3.55 -2.12
N LEU A 131 -10.21 -3.20 -2.77
CA LEU A 131 -8.97 -3.96 -2.75
C LEU A 131 -7.86 -3.17 -2.07
N CYS A 132 -7.02 -3.89 -1.32
CA CYS A 132 -5.77 -3.32 -0.87
C CYS A 132 -4.80 -3.20 -2.05
N HIS A 133 -3.79 -2.33 -1.89
CA HIS A 133 -2.85 -2.03 -2.97
C HIS A 133 -2.15 -3.28 -3.53
N LYS A 134 -1.78 -4.24 -2.66
CA LYS A 134 -1.16 -5.50 -3.08
C LYS A 134 -2.07 -6.30 -4.01
N HIS A 135 -3.29 -6.67 -3.57
CA HIS A 135 -4.18 -7.54 -4.36
C HIS A 135 -4.62 -6.91 -5.66
N TYR A 136 -4.82 -5.58 -5.69
CA TYR A 136 -5.05 -4.90 -6.96
C TYR A 136 -3.88 -5.12 -7.91
N THR A 137 -2.65 -4.80 -7.48
CA THR A 137 -1.46 -4.87 -8.35
C THR A 137 -1.00 -6.28 -8.70
N ASP A 138 -1.42 -7.32 -7.98
CA ASP A 138 -1.00 -8.69 -8.27
C ASP A 138 -1.67 -9.25 -9.54
N ARG A 139 -2.73 -8.60 -10.05
CA ARG A 139 -3.51 -8.99 -11.25
C ARG A 139 -2.84 -8.74 -12.61
N GLY A 140 -1.58 -8.29 -12.62
CA GLY A 140 -0.83 -8.04 -13.86
C GLY A 140 -1.10 -6.67 -14.49
N TRP A 141 -0.28 -6.29 -15.49
CA TRP A 141 -0.36 -4.96 -16.10
C TRP A 141 -1.66 -4.73 -16.91
N SER A 142 -2.16 -5.75 -17.60
CA SER A 142 -3.38 -5.65 -18.41
C SER A 142 -4.61 -5.28 -17.58
N GLU A 143 -4.76 -5.88 -16.39
CA GLU A 143 -5.91 -5.63 -15.52
C GLU A 143 -5.74 -4.40 -14.62
N CYS A 144 -4.50 -4.02 -14.33
CA CYS A 144 -4.21 -2.91 -13.42
C CYS A 144 -4.14 -1.56 -14.11
N MET A 145 -3.93 -1.51 -15.43
CA MET A 145 -3.74 -0.26 -16.15
C MET A 145 -5.07 0.29 -16.69
N PRO A 146 -5.22 1.63 -16.77
CA PRO A 146 -6.35 2.22 -17.47
C PRO A 146 -6.36 1.83 -18.95
N LYS A 147 -7.56 1.78 -19.53
CA LYS A 147 -7.75 1.49 -20.95
C LYS A 147 -6.94 2.47 -21.82
N GLY A 148 -6.13 1.95 -22.75
CA GLY A 148 -5.24 2.73 -23.61
C GLY A 148 -3.85 3.03 -23.03
N TYR A 149 -3.55 2.54 -21.82
CA TYR A 149 -2.26 2.69 -21.12
C TYR A 149 -1.60 1.34 -20.79
N GLU A 150 -2.10 0.22 -21.31
CA GLU A 150 -1.74 -1.16 -20.94
C GLU A 150 -0.26 -1.49 -21.17
N HIS A 151 0.42 -0.78 -22.06
CA HIS A 151 1.83 -0.93 -22.40
C HIS A 151 2.76 0.00 -21.60
N VAL A 152 2.21 0.96 -20.85
CA VAL A 152 3.02 1.94 -20.10
C VAL A 152 3.66 1.28 -18.88
N ARG A 153 4.98 1.45 -18.72
CA ARG A 153 5.76 0.91 -17.59
C ARG A 153 6.52 1.96 -16.78
N THR A 154 6.46 3.23 -17.20
CA THR A 154 7.20 4.33 -16.57
C THR A 154 6.31 5.55 -16.38
N PHE A 155 6.60 6.37 -15.37
CA PHE A 155 5.86 7.61 -15.16
C PHE A 155 6.02 8.60 -16.33
N LYS A 156 7.20 8.64 -16.96
CA LYS A 156 7.43 9.44 -18.16
C LYS A 156 6.50 8.97 -19.30
N GLY A 157 6.39 7.66 -19.53
CA GLY A 157 5.48 7.09 -20.51
C GLY A 157 4.01 7.38 -20.20
N LEU A 158 3.63 7.34 -18.91
CA LEU A 158 2.26 7.68 -18.48
C LEU A 158 1.89 9.12 -18.85
N ASN A 159 2.79 10.07 -18.56
CA ASN A 159 2.58 11.48 -18.92
C ASN A 159 2.57 11.69 -20.44
N ALA A 160 3.47 11.03 -21.18
CA ALA A 160 3.50 11.13 -22.64
C ALA A 160 2.19 10.63 -23.25
N ARG A 161 1.73 9.45 -22.82
CA ARG A 161 0.49 8.85 -23.30
C ARG A 161 -0.74 9.68 -22.96
N TYR A 162 -0.76 10.31 -21.77
CA TYR A 162 -1.83 11.25 -21.42
C TYR A 162 -1.87 12.45 -22.36
N LYS A 163 -0.71 13.02 -22.73
CA LYS A 163 -0.67 14.12 -23.71
C LYS A 163 -1.15 13.66 -25.08
N GLU A 164 -0.69 12.53 -25.59
CA GLU A 164 -1.11 11.98 -26.89
C GLU A 164 -2.64 11.80 -26.99
N LEU A 165 -3.29 11.37 -25.90
CA LEU A 165 -4.73 11.10 -25.86
C LEU A 165 -5.58 12.35 -25.57
N ASN A 166 -4.97 13.47 -25.15
CA ASN A 166 -5.67 14.70 -24.76
C ASN A 166 -5.15 15.95 -25.49
N GLN A 167 -4.32 15.78 -26.53
CA GLN A 167 -3.94 16.83 -27.45
C GLN A 167 -4.91 16.81 -28.65
N GLU A 168 -5.95 17.63 -28.53
CA GLU A 168 -6.60 18.34 -29.65
C GLU A 168 -6.12 19.80 -29.64
#